data_AF-A0AAI8AU09-F1
#
_entry.id   AF-A0AAI8AU09-F1
#
_cell.length_a   1.000
_cell.length_b   1.000
_cell.length_c   1.000
_cell.angle_alpha   90.00
_cell.angle_beta   90.00
_cell.angle_gamma   90.00
#
_symmetry.space_group_name_H-M   'P 1'
#
loop_
_entity.id
_entity.type
_entity.pdbx_description
1 polymer ?
#
loop_
_entity_poly.entity_id
_entity_poly.type
_entity_poly.pdbx_seq_one_letter_code
_entity_poly.pdbx_strand_id
1 'polypeptide(L)'
;MKSTVARTLATFGLATLLAGPAAAEARHPLYQLIPNTALSGLVDPQMADRTGIDKGLPLKQKGDRLRIGWTDITLGNPWFVSMIDDARSLAERYGYDMQVQVADGDVARQSAQVDNFITLGVDVIVIDPTDILGSVADVERAVAAGIPVITVGTAPDARAPVITTSTGNPYGSGVEAGRYVVQQTDPGSEINAAMVIGVMGNSTSESRLNGMISGIVQARAEQRKLGLSKEDALLKGFELFQQVKTKGSFSWPEGGFNVLAWGRGEWTEEGGLAASEDILSAHGERLNLILAENDFIAIGAINAVDNAGKAGQVRVAAAAGSFKVALDLIKQGKLLVSASNSGSQTGVAAIELIHQILDGRLQANNLPLASYFPVELITPGNVDQFIQLEKGPATVERLPAFRSIDQLKAAMR
;
A
#
# COMPACT_ATOMS: atom_id res chain seq x y z
N MET A 1 82.36 33.94 28.11
CA MET A 1 82.51 32.49 28.41
C MET A 1 81.67 32.14 29.62
N LYS A 2 80.53 31.48 29.41
CA LYS A 2 79.96 30.38 30.21
C LYS A 2 78.56 30.09 29.63
N SER A 3 78.43 28.91 29.06
CA SER A 3 77.21 28.28 28.57
C SER A 3 76.22 28.05 29.73
N THR A 4 74.93 27.85 29.41
CA THR A 4 74.09 26.73 29.92
C THR A 4 72.64 26.83 29.41
N VAL A 5 72.30 25.90 28.52
CA VAL A 5 71.09 25.04 28.50
C VAL A 5 69.69 25.63 28.30
N ALA A 6 69.17 25.32 27.11
CA ALA A 6 67.82 24.96 26.68
C ALA A 6 66.68 24.82 27.70
N ARG A 7 65.50 25.33 27.31
CA ARG A 7 64.19 24.67 27.41
C ARG A 7 63.17 25.41 26.53
N THR A 8 62.97 24.93 25.30
CA THR A 8 61.83 25.31 24.47
C THR A 8 60.67 24.41 24.85
N LEU A 9 59.67 24.94 25.57
CA LEU A 9 58.38 24.27 25.75
C LEU A 9 57.65 24.30 24.40
N ALA A 10 57.47 23.15 23.78
CA ALA A 10 56.52 22.95 22.71
C ALA A 10 55.15 22.67 23.33
N THR A 11 54.27 23.67 23.35
CA THR A 11 52.87 23.50 23.71
C THR A 11 52.13 22.89 22.53
N PHE A 12 51.88 21.58 22.57
CA PHE A 12 50.91 20.94 21.67
C PHE A 12 49.51 21.41 22.08
N GLY A 13 48.96 22.36 21.32
CA GLY A 13 47.54 22.69 21.39
C GLY A 13 46.73 21.55 20.79
N LEU A 14 46.12 20.73 21.65
CA LEU A 14 45.11 19.75 21.25
C LEU A 14 43.85 20.54 20.88
N ALA A 15 43.68 20.86 19.59
CA ALA A 15 42.42 21.37 19.08
C ALA A 15 41.42 20.22 19.03
N THR A 16 40.64 20.06 20.10
CA THR A 16 39.44 19.24 20.11
C THR A 16 38.47 19.88 19.11
N LEU A 17 38.36 19.31 17.90
CA LEU A 17 37.20 19.57 17.05
C LEU A 17 35.99 19.02 17.79
N LEU A 18 35.28 19.88 18.51
CA LEU A 18 33.90 19.64 18.89
C LEU A 18 33.11 19.63 17.58
N ALA A 19 32.81 18.43 17.07
CA ALA A 19 31.75 18.27 16.10
C ALA A 19 30.48 18.85 16.73
N GLY A 20 30.03 20.00 16.23
CA GLY A 20 28.72 20.53 16.59
C GLY A 20 27.64 19.49 16.26
N PRO A 21 26.47 19.55 16.93
CA PRO A 21 25.37 18.67 16.57
C PRO A 21 25.11 18.83 15.07
N ALA A 22 25.17 17.73 14.32
CA ALA A 22 24.75 17.73 12.93
C ALA A 22 23.35 18.36 12.90
N ALA A 23 23.20 19.47 12.16
CA ALA A 23 21.91 20.10 11.98
C ALA A 23 20.96 19.00 11.47
N ALA A 24 19.87 18.75 12.20
CA ALA A 24 18.88 17.78 11.77
C ALA A 24 18.44 18.17 10.36
N GLU A 25 18.68 17.29 9.40
CA GLU A 25 18.39 17.54 7.99
C GLU A 25 16.90 17.88 7.84
N ALA A 26 16.60 18.97 7.13
CA ALA A 26 15.24 19.46 7.00
C ALA A 26 14.36 18.39 6.34
N ARG A 27 13.23 18.05 6.99
CA ARG A 27 12.28 17.04 6.49
C ARG A 27 11.76 17.43 5.10
N HIS A 28 12.03 16.59 4.10
CA HIS A 28 11.65 16.83 2.70
C HIS A 28 10.14 17.13 2.55
N PRO A 29 9.71 18.06 1.67
CA PRO A 29 8.30 18.43 1.50
C PRO A 29 7.35 17.24 1.24
N LEU A 30 7.83 16.23 0.52
CA LEU A 30 7.09 14.97 0.29
C LEU A 30 6.54 14.36 1.58
N TYR A 31 7.36 14.26 2.63
CA TYR A 31 6.95 13.62 3.88
C TYR A 31 6.01 14.50 4.71
N GLN A 32 6.00 15.82 4.47
CA GLN A 32 5.06 16.74 5.12
C GLN A 32 3.63 16.54 4.60
N LEU A 33 3.46 15.90 3.44
CA LEU A 33 2.17 15.54 2.89
C LEU A 33 1.59 14.28 3.57
N ILE A 34 2.37 13.54 4.37
CA ILE A 34 1.87 12.38 5.11
C ILE A 34 1.27 12.87 6.45
N PRO A 35 0.05 12.44 6.82
CA PRO A 35 -0.77 11.43 6.14
C PRO A 35 -1.58 12.00 4.97
N ASN A 36 -1.51 11.34 3.82
CA ASN A 36 -2.42 11.54 2.69
C ASN A 36 -2.78 10.18 2.11
N THR A 37 -4.04 10.03 1.69
CA THR A 37 -4.59 8.78 1.14
C THR A 37 -3.76 8.25 -0.02
N ALA A 38 -3.28 9.12 -0.91
CA ALA A 38 -2.46 8.74 -2.06
C ALA A 38 -0.98 8.42 -1.72
N LEU A 39 -0.58 8.50 -0.46
CA LEU A 39 0.79 8.21 0.02
C LEU A 39 0.82 7.05 1.05
N SER A 40 -0.27 6.31 1.24
CA SER A 40 -0.26 5.04 1.97
C SER A 40 0.78 4.08 1.39
N GLY A 41 1.74 3.64 2.21
CA GLY A 41 2.87 2.80 1.80
C GLY A 41 4.20 3.54 1.68
N LEU A 42 4.18 4.87 1.59
CA LEU A 42 5.39 5.68 1.66
C LEU A 42 5.89 5.76 3.10
N VAL A 43 7.12 5.30 3.33
CA VAL A 43 7.74 5.25 4.65
C VAL A 43 8.47 6.56 4.92
N ASP A 44 8.01 7.31 5.92
CA ASP A 44 8.71 8.50 6.41
C ASP A 44 9.85 8.11 7.37
N PRO A 45 11.12 8.44 7.06
CA PRO A 45 12.25 8.20 7.96
C PRO A 45 12.08 8.84 9.35
N GLN A 46 11.28 9.91 9.45
CA GLN A 46 11.03 10.69 10.65
C GLN A 46 9.65 10.42 11.27
N MET A 47 8.98 9.31 10.92
CA MET A 47 7.63 9.00 11.41
C MET A 47 7.50 9.11 12.95
N ALA A 48 6.40 9.71 13.42
CA ALA A 48 6.17 9.93 14.84
C ALA A 48 5.90 8.62 15.59
N ASP A 49 6.36 8.54 16.84
CA ASP A 49 6.02 7.45 17.76
C ASP A 49 4.50 7.40 18.03
N ARG A 50 3.95 6.20 18.22
CA ARG A 50 2.51 5.99 18.48
C ARG A 50 2.20 5.46 19.88
N THR A 51 3.17 5.34 20.79
CA THR A 51 2.98 4.76 22.13
C THR A 51 1.93 5.49 22.98
N GLY A 52 1.78 6.81 22.79
CA GLY A 52 0.83 7.65 23.52
C GLY A 52 -0.63 7.57 23.05
N ILE A 53 -0.92 6.84 21.97
CA ILE A 53 -2.28 6.64 21.48
C ILE A 53 -2.93 5.50 22.27
N ASP A 54 -4.08 5.75 22.91
CA ASP A 54 -4.92 4.71 23.49
C ASP A 54 -5.52 3.87 22.37
N LYS A 55 -5.24 2.56 22.38
CA LYS A 55 -5.65 1.60 21.34
C LYS A 55 -6.59 0.52 21.89
N GLY A 56 -7.15 0.72 23.09
CA GLY A 56 -7.91 -0.31 23.78
C GLY A 56 -7.04 -1.50 24.21
N LEU A 57 -5.72 -1.29 24.38
CA LEU A 57 -4.77 -2.29 24.87
C LEU A 57 -4.77 -2.34 26.42
N PRO A 58 -4.40 -3.47 27.04
CA PRO A 58 -3.98 -4.72 26.40
C PRO A 58 -5.17 -5.53 25.86
N LEU A 59 -4.94 -6.22 24.74
CA LEU A 59 -5.88 -7.24 24.24
C LEU A 59 -6.02 -8.35 25.29
N LYS A 60 -7.25 -8.71 25.64
CA LYS A 60 -7.55 -9.77 26.60
C LYS A 60 -8.64 -10.68 26.06
N GLN A 61 -8.42 -11.98 26.15
CA GLN A 61 -9.46 -12.99 25.98
C GLN A 61 -10.36 -12.99 27.23
N LYS A 62 -11.64 -12.64 27.09
CA LYS A 62 -12.58 -12.51 28.22
C LYS A 62 -13.29 -13.81 28.60
N GLY A 63 -13.31 -14.82 27.72
CA GLY A 63 -14.00 -16.11 27.93
C GLY A 63 -13.15 -17.31 27.52
N ASP A 64 -13.79 -18.47 27.29
CA ASP A 64 -13.10 -19.72 26.93
C ASP A 64 -12.40 -19.66 25.57
N ARG A 65 -12.91 -18.81 24.67
CA ARG A 65 -12.39 -18.57 23.32
C ARG A 65 -12.29 -17.08 23.07
N LEU A 66 -11.25 -16.66 22.34
CA LEU A 66 -11.13 -15.28 21.89
C LEU A 66 -12.24 -15.00 20.85
N ARG A 67 -12.99 -13.90 21.03
CA ARG A 67 -14.07 -13.50 20.12
C ARG A 67 -13.62 -12.34 19.24
N ILE A 68 -13.65 -12.54 17.93
CA ILE A 68 -13.24 -11.58 16.90
C ILE A 68 -14.49 -11.12 16.15
N GLY A 69 -14.77 -9.82 16.15
CA GLY A 69 -15.71 -9.21 15.22
C GLY A 69 -15.00 -8.76 13.95
N TRP A 70 -15.43 -9.19 12.77
CA TRP A 70 -14.86 -8.78 11.49
C TRP A 70 -15.92 -8.08 10.65
N THR A 71 -15.66 -6.84 10.22
CA THR A 71 -16.49 -6.16 9.21
C THR A 71 -15.68 -5.85 7.96
N ASP A 72 -16.19 -6.29 6.81
CA ASP A 72 -15.54 -6.15 5.51
C ASP A 72 -16.29 -5.19 4.59
N ILE A 73 -15.57 -4.44 3.77
CA ILE A 73 -16.18 -3.48 2.83
C ILE A 73 -17.07 -4.18 1.79
N THR A 74 -16.66 -5.32 1.25
CA THR A 74 -17.42 -6.05 0.21
C THR A 74 -16.91 -7.49 0.06
N LEU A 75 -17.70 -8.34 -0.60
CA LEU A 75 -17.24 -9.63 -1.14
C LEU A 75 -17.21 -9.63 -2.68
N GLY A 76 -17.16 -8.45 -3.30
CA GLY A 76 -17.36 -8.26 -4.74
C GLY A 76 -16.31 -8.89 -5.66
N ASN A 77 -15.19 -9.38 -5.13
CA ASN A 77 -14.20 -10.13 -5.92
C ASN A 77 -13.50 -11.23 -5.09
N PRO A 78 -12.80 -12.18 -5.73
CA PRO A 78 -12.14 -13.29 -5.04
C PRO A 78 -11.08 -12.91 -4.00
N TRP A 79 -10.51 -11.70 -4.05
CA TRP A 79 -9.50 -11.27 -3.08
C TRP A 79 -10.10 -11.18 -1.67
N PHE A 80 -11.28 -10.54 -1.53
CA PHE A 80 -11.98 -10.40 -0.24
C PHE A 80 -12.44 -11.77 0.32
N VAL A 81 -12.95 -12.63 -0.57
CA VAL A 81 -13.36 -13.99 -0.19
C VAL A 81 -12.17 -14.77 0.39
N SER A 82 -11.04 -14.79 -0.32
CA SER A 82 -9.84 -15.51 0.15
C SER A 82 -9.29 -14.95 1.47
N MET A 83 -9.42 -13.64 1.70
CA MET A 83 -8.99 -13.00 2.94
C MET A 83 -9.80 -13.51 4.13
N ILE A 84 -11.13 -13.51 4.02
CA ILE A 84 -12.01 -13.94 5.11
C ILE A 84 -11.93 -15.45 5.35
N ASP A 85 -11.87 -16.26 4.29
CA ASP A 85 -11.84 -17.72 4.41
C ASP A 85 -10.58 -18.21 5.11
N ASP A 86 -9.41 -17.66 4.76
CA ASP A 86 -8.14 -18.07 5.38
C ASP A 86 -7.93 -17.43 6.76
N ALA A 87 -8.48 -16.22 7.00
CA ALA A 87 -8.58 -15.67 8.35
C ALA A 87 -9.42 -16.59 9.24
N ARG A 88 -10.60 -17.04 8.79
CA ARG A 88 -11.48 -17.94 9.55
C ARG A 88 -10.78 -19.26 9.83
N SER A 89 -10.14 -19.83 8.82
CA SER A 89 -9.39 -21.09 8.93
C SER A 89 -8.25 -21.00 9.96
N LEU A 90 -7.50 -19.89 10.01
CA LEU A 90 -6.47 -19.70 11.02
C LEU A 90 -7.05 -19.43 12.42
N ALA A 91 -8.13 -18.65 12.51
CA ALA A 91 -8.83 -18.39 13.77
C ALA A 91 -9.33 -19.69 14.40
N GLU A 92 -9.93 -20.59 13.62
CA GLU A 92 -10.36 -21.91 14.07
C GLU A 92 -9.19 -22.76 14.59
N ARG A 93 -8.04 -22.75 13.90
CA ARG A 93 -6.81 -23.45 14.36
C ARG A 93 -6.29 -22.95 15.70
N TYR A 94 -6.43 -21.65 15.98
CA TYR A 94 -6.09 -21.08 17.30
C TYR A 94 -7.19 -21.23 18.35
N GLY A 95 -8.34 -21.79 17.99
CA GLY A 95 -9.47 -21.93 18.91
C GLY A 95 -10.20 -20.61 19.18
N TYR A 96 -10.19 -19.70 18.21
CA TYR A 96 -10.92 -18.43 18.27
C TYR A 96 -12.29 -18.55 17.60
N ASP A 97 -13.20 -17.65 17.98
CA ASP A 97 -14.50 -17.49 17.34
C ASP A 97 -14.50 -16.19 16.53
N MET A 98 -14.79 -16.27 15.24
CA MET A 98 -14.81 -15.12 14.35
C MET A 98 -16.21 -14.91 13.75
N GLN A 99 -16.82 -13.76 14.03
CA GLN A 99 -18.08 -13.35 13.43
C GLN A 99 -17.82 -12.32 12.33
N VAL A 100 -18.22 -12.64 11.10
CA VAL A 100 -18.03 -11.78 9.93
C VAL A 100 -19.34 -11.10 9.54
N GLN A 101 -19.28 -9.81 9.24
CA GLN A 101 -20.35 -9.03 8.63
C GLN A 101 -19.78 -8.25 7.44
N VAL A 102 -20.60 -7.97 6.42
CA VAL A 102 -20.15 -7.32 5.17
C VAL A 102 -20.99 -6.08 4.94
N ALA A 103 -20.34 -4.95 4.66
CA ALA A 103 -20.96 -3.66 4.52
C ALA A 103 -21.54 -3.41 3.12
N ASP A 104 -21.01 -4.10 2.10
CA ASP A 104 -21.33 -3.89 0.67
C ASP A 104 -21.19 -2.42 0.24
N GLY A 105 -20.13 -1.76 0.71
CA GLY A 105 -19.87 -0.35 0.42
C GLY A 105 -20.76 0.64 1.18
N ASP A 106 -21.63 0.19 2.09
CA ASP A 106 -22.50 1.05 2.89
C ASP A 106 -21.83 1.43 4.23
N VAL A 107 -21.44 2.70 4.34
CA VAL A 107 -20.77 3.26 5.53
C VAL A 107 -21.65 3.18 6.78
N ALA A 108 -22.95 3.47 6.66
CA ALA A 108 -23.87 3.44 7.80
C ALA A 108 -24.09 2.00 8.28
N ARG A 109 -24.14 1.06 7.35
CA ARG A 109 -24.17 -0.37 7.65
C ARG A 109 -22.92 -0.78 8.39
N GLN A 110 -21.71 -0.49 7.88
CA GLN A 110 -20.45 -0.85 8.56
C GLN A 110 -20.41 -0.29 9.99
N SER A 111 -20.83 0.96 10.18
CA SER A 111 -20.89 1.61 11.49
C SER A 111 -21.82 0.86 12.45
N ALA A 112 -23.00 0.45 12.00
CA ALA A 112 -23.94 -0.37 12.80
C ALA A 112 -23.39 -1.77 13.12
N GLN A 113 -22.57 -2.36 12.25
CA GLN A 113 -21.92 -3.64 12.49
C GLN A 113 -20.88 -3.52 13.62
N VAL A 114 -20.13 -2.42 13.67
CA VAL A 114 -19.21 -2.09 14.77
C VAL A 114 -19.96 -1.94 16.09
N ASP A 115 -21.06 -1.20 16.11
CA ASP A 115 -21.90 -1.04 17.33
C ASP A 115 -22.46 -2.39 17.82
N ASN A 116 -22.81 -3.29 16.89
CA ASN A 116 -23.23 -4.65 17.23
C ASN A 116 -22.08 -5.46 17.85
N PHE A 117 -20.85 -5.39 17.32
CA PHE A 117 -19.69 -6.07 17.91
C PHE A 117 -19.35 -5.54 19.30
N ILE A 118 -19.47 -4.22 19.52
CA ILE A 118 -19.34 -3.60 20.85
C ILE A 118 -20.39 -4.16 21.81
N THR A 119 -21.65 -4.24 21.37
CA THR A 119 -22.77 -4.77 22.16
C THR A 119 -22.57 -6.25 22.52
N LEU A 120 -22.06 -7.06 21.58
CA LEU A 120 -21.71 -8.46 21.82
C LEU A 120 -20.48 -8.62 22.75
N GLY A 121 -19.76 -7.53 23.00
CA GLY A 121 -18.60 -7.47 23.86
C GLY A 121 -17.43 -8.31 23.34
N VAL A 122 -17.21 -8.32 22.02
CA VAL A 122 -16.06 -9.04 21.41
C VAL A 122 -14.73 -8.59 22.03
N ASP A 123 -13.69 -9.39 21.85
CA ASP A 123 -12.37 -9.14 22.44
C ASP A 123 -11.50 -8.26 21.54
N VAL A 124 -11.73 -8.30 20.23
CA VAL A 124 -11.05 -7.48 19.21
C VAL A 124 -11.96 -7.30 18.00
N ILE A 125 -11.85 -6.15 17.33
CA ILE A 125 -12.51 -5.88 16.05
C ILE A 125 -11.48 -5.79 14.93
N VAL A 126 -11.76 -6.43 13.81
CA VAL A 126 -11.06 -6.24 12.53
C VAL A 126 -12.01 -5.52 11.57
N ILE A 127 -11.51 -4.48 10.91
CA ILE A 127 -12.29 -3.66 9.96
C ILE A 127 -11.50 -3.49 8.65
N ASP A 128 -12.13 -3.80 7.51
CA ASP A 128 -11.73 -3.23 6.21
C ASP A 128 -12.59 -1.97 5.96
N PRO A 129 -12.02 -0.76 6.11
CA PRO A 129 -12.80 0.47 6.07
C PRO A 129 -13.53 0.69 4.74
N THR A 130 -14.84 0.91 4.82
CA THR A 130 -15.68 1.38 3.71
C THR A 130 -15.40 2.84 3.38
N ASP A 131 -15.09 3.64 4.40
CA ASP A 131 -14.70 5.05 4.26
C ASP A 131 -13.56 5.40 5.23
N ILE A 132 -12.60 6.20 4.74
CA ILE A 132 -11.39 6.57 5.47
C ILE A 132 -11.70 7.47 6.68
N LEU A 133 -12.67 8.37 6.53
CA LEU A 133 -13.02 9.34 7.57
C LEU A 133 -14.08 8.80 8.52
N GLY A 134 -15.08 8.11 7.99
CA GLY A 134 -16.16 7.48 8.75
C GLY A 134 -15.63 6.43 9.74
N SER A 135 -14.64 5.65 9.32
CA SER A 135 -14.03 4.62 10.19
C SER A 135 -13.34 5.19 11.44
N VAL A 136 -12.95 6.47 11.48
CA VAL A 136 -12.36 7.08 12.68
C VAL A 136 -13.32 7.01 13.86
N ALA A 137 -14.57 7.43 13.66
CA ALA A 137 -15.58 7.45 14.71
C ALA A 137 -15.94 6.03 15.18
N ASP A 138 -15.92 5.05 14.27
CA ASP A 138 -16.17 3.65 14.60
C ASP A 138 -15.06 3.06 15.47
N VAL A 139 -13.81 3.33 15.11
CA VAL A 139 -12.63 2.91 15.88
C VAL A 139 -12.62 3.56 17.26
N GLU A 140 -12.90 4.87 17.36
CA GLU A 140 -12.96 5.58 18.63
C GLU A 140 -14.00 4.99 19.58
N ARG A 141 -15.20 4.64 19.08
CA ARG A 141 -16.25 4.01 19.91
C ARG A 141 -15.83 2.63 20.42
N ALA A 142 -15.21 1.81 19.57
CA ALA A 142 -14.70 0.50 19.97
C ALA A 142 -13.60 0.60 21.03
N VAL A 143 -12.64 1.50 20.83
CA VAL A 143 -11.55 1.76 21.78
C VAL A 143 -12.08 2.29 23.11
N ALA A 144 -13.05 3.21 23.10
CA ALA A 144 -13.70 3.71 24.31
C ALA A 144 -14.45 2.61 25.08
N ALA A 145 -14.93 1.58 24.40
CA ALA A 145 -15.50 0.37 25.01
C ALA A 145 -14.43 -0.64 25.49
N GLY A 146 -13.14 -0.32 25.37
CA GLY A 146 -12.03 -1.19 25.74
C GLY A 146 -11.81 -2.34 24.76
N ILE A 147 -12.19 -2.16 23.49
CA ILE A 147 -12.02 -3.16 22.43
C ILE A 147 -10.97 -2.64 21.45
N PRO A 148 -9.78 -3.28 21.34
CA PRO A 148 -8.78 -2.90 20.36
C PRO A 148 -9.27 -3.17 18.94
N VAL A 149 -8.80 -2.34 17.99
CA VAL A 149 -9.16 -2.44 16.58
C VAL A 149 -7.93 -2.61 15.70
N ILE A 150 -8.00 -3.55 14.76
CA ILE A 150 -7.04 -3.75 13.68
C ILE A 150 -7.74 -3.43 12.36
N THR A 151 -7.02 -2.79 11.45
CA THR A 151 -7.51 -2.56 10.08
C THR A 151 -6.84 -3.53 9.11
N VAL A 152 -7.52 -3.86 8.02
CA VAL A 152 -6.97 -4.68 6.94
C VAL A 152 -7.27 -4.04 5.60
N GLY A 153 -6.43 -4.30 4.59
CA GLY A 153 -6.65 -3.82 3.22
C GLY A 153 -6.40 -2.32 3.06
N THR A 154 -7.27 -1.50 3.66
CA THR A 154 -7.25 -0.03 3.58
C THR A 154 -6.86 0.59 4.93
N ALA A 155 -5.86 1.46 4.93
CA ALA A 155 -5.49 2.22 6.12
C ALA A 155 -6.48 3.37 6.36
N PRO A 156 -6.99 3.58 7.59
CA PRO A 156 -7.89 4.67 7.91
C PRO A 156 -7.14 6.01 8.01
N ASP A 157 -7.85 7.09 8.30
CA ASP A 157 -7.23 8.36 8.67
C ASP A 157 -6.32 8.17 9.92
N ALA A 158 -5.20 8.89 9.96
CA ALA A 158 -4.20 8.75 11.01
C ALA A 158 -4.68 9.10 12.43
N ARG A 159 -5.82 9.79 12.55
CA ARG A 159 -6.49 10.05 13.83
C ARG A 159 -7.10 8.78 14.44
N ALA A 160 -7.41 7.77 13.64
CA ALA A 160 -8.01 6.54 14.13
C ALA A 160 -7.06 5.80 15.11
N PRO A 161 -7.51 5.51 16.35
CA PRO A 161 -6.69 4.84 17.36
C PRO A 161 -6.55 3.31 17.14
N VAL A 162 -6.32 2.88 15.90
CA VAL A 162 -6.10 1.46 15.57
C VAL A 162 -4.74 0.97 16.06
N ILE A 163 -4.61 -0.34 16.31
CA ILE A 163 -3.33 -1.00 16.51
C ILE A 163 -2.42 -0.75 15.31
N THR A 164 -2.84 -1.24 14.14
CA THR A 164 -2.19 -1.04 12.86
C THR A 164 -3.16 -1.46 11.75
N THR A 165 -2.74 -1.29 10.50
CA THR A 165 -3.34 -1.87 9.31
C THR A 165 -2.48 -3.02 8.81
N SER A 166 -3.04 -4.20 8.54
CA SER A 166 -2.33 -5.26 7.83
C SER A 166 -2.69 -5.20 6.34
N THR A 167 -1.71 -4.95 5.47
CA THR A 167 -1.93 -4.84 4.02
C THR A 167 -0.60 -4.91 3.25
N GLY A 168 -0.64 -5.20 1.95
CA GLY A 168 0.52 -5.02 1.07
C GLY A 168 0.90 -3.54 0.93
N ASN A 169 2.14 -3.21 0.54
CA ASN A 169 2.54 -1.80 0.35
C ASN A 169 1.95 -1.21 -0.96
N PRO A 170 0.92 -0.35 -0.92
CA PRO A 170 0.26 0.08 -2.15
C PRO A 170 1.08 1.12 -2.93
N TYR A 171 1.69 2.10 -2.26
CA TYR A 171 2.54 3.08 -2.94
C TYR A 171 3.82 2.45 -3.51
N GLY A 172 4.51 1.63 -2.73
CA GLY A 172 5.75 0.98 -3.16
C GLY A 172 5.54 0.02 -4.32
N SER A 173 4.46 -0.78 -4.30
CA SER A 173 4.12 -1.66 -5.43
C SER A 173 3.84 -0.88 -6.70
N GLY A 174 3.09 0.22 -6.59
CA GLY A 174 2.90 1.16 -7.70
C GLY A 174 4.22 1.71 -8.23
N VAL A 175 5.11 2.19 -7.36
CA VAL A 175 6.42 2.74 -7.77
C VAL A 175 7.23 1.73 -8.57
N GLU A 176 7.36 0.49 -8.08
CA GLU A 176 8.13 -0.54 -8.78
C GLU A 176 7.47 -0.97 -10.10
N ALA A 177 6.14 -1.08 -10.15
CA ALA A 177 5.41 -1.35 -11.39
C ALA A 177 5.59 -0.23 -12.41
N GLY A 178 5.49 1.04 -11.99
CA GLY A 178 5.71 2.20 -12.84
C GLY A 178 7.14 2.30 -13.38
N ARG A 179 8.14 1.99 -12.54
CA ARG A 179 9.54 1.89 -12.99
C ARG A 179 9.71 0.79 -14.03
N TYR A 180 9.10 -0.37 -13.81
CA TYR A 180 9.16 -1.49 -14.75
C TYR A 180 8.52 -1.15 -16.10
N VAL A 181 7.39 -0.45 -16.12
CA VAL A 181 6.78 0.06 -17.35
C VAL A 181 7.80 0.82 -18.20
N VAL A 182 8.55 1.75 -17.61
CA VAL A 182 9.55 2.55 -18.35
C VAL A 182 10.68 1.68 -18.91
N GLN A 183 11.12 0.65 -18.17
CA GLN A 183 12.12 -0.32 -18.65
C GLN A 183 11.65 -1.09 -19.88
N GLN A 184 10.33 -1.23 -20.06
CA GLN A 184 9.72 -1.89 -21.20
C GLN A 184 9.40 -0.92 -22.35
N THR A 185 9.71 0.38 -22.23
CA THR A 185 9.45 1.40 -23.26
C THR A 185 10.75 1.89 -23.90
N ASP A 186 10.68 2.24 -25.18
CA ASP A 186 11.81 2.86 -25.86
C ASP A 186 12.15 4.22 -25.23
N PRO A 187 13.44 4.55 -25.01
CA PRO A 187 13.82 5.80 -24.35
C PRO A 187 13.28 7.08 -25.01
N GLY A 188 13.14 7.06 -26.34
CA GLY A 188 12.61 8.18 -27.11
C GLY A 188 11.08 8.21 -27.25
N SER A 189 10.35 7.18 -26.79
CA SER A 189 8.90 7.14 -26.93
C SER A 189 8.20 8.00 -25.88
N GLU A 190 7.02 8.50 -26.24
CA GLU A 190 6.06 9.08 -25.29
C GLU A 190 5.23 7.98 -24.64
N ILE A 191 4.91 8.13 -23.35
CA ILE A 191 3.89 7.33 -22.67
C ILE A 191 2.61 8.14 -22.67
N ASN A 192 1.62 7.67 -23.43
CA ASN A 192 0.27 8.21 -23.44
C ASN A 192 -0.62 7.19 -22.74
N ALA A 193 -0.75 7.38 -21.43
CA ALA A 193 -1.45 6.46 -20.56
C ALA A 193 -2.90 6.88 -20.31
N ALA A 194 -3.67 5.92 -19.82
CA ALA A 194 -4.88 6.16 -19.06
C ALA A 194 -4.82 5.40 -17.74
N MET A 195 -5.63 5.81 -16.78
CA MET A 195 -5.71 5.21 -15.45
C MET A 195 -7.07 4.55 -15.25
N VAL A 196 -7.10 3.33 -14.73
CA VAL A 196 -8.35 2.72 -14.25
C VAL A 196 -8.20 2.43 -12.77
N ILE A 197 -8.91 3.23 -11.96
CA ILE A 197 -8.87 3.21 -10.49
C ILE A 197 -10.05 2.41 -9.96
N GLY A 198 -9.87 1.75 -8.83
CA GLY A 198 -10.94 1.16 -8.06
C GLY A 198 -12.01 2.19 -7.64
N VAL A 199 -11.76 2.93 -6.56
CA VAL A 199 -12.55 4.09 -6.13
C VAL A 199 -11.61 5.23 -5.75
N MET A 200 -11.93 6.40 -6.27
CA MET A 200 -11.32 7.64 -5.84
C MET A 200 -11.69 7.93 -4.39
N GLY A 201 -10.70 8.31 -3.57
CA GLY A 201 -10.86 8.53 -2.12
C GLY A 201 -10.47 7.33 -1.26
N ASN A 202 -10.36 6.11 -1.82
CA ASN A 202 -9.79 4.97 -1.10
C ASN A 202 -8.25 5.07 -1.07
N SER A 203 -7.63 4.94 0.10
CA SER A 203 -6.19 5.15 0.28
C SER A 203 -5.34 4.14 -0.51
N THR A 204 -5.72 2.86 -0.48
CA THR A 204 -5.04 1.81 -1.24
C THR A 204 -5.14 2.06 -2.75
N SER A 205 -6.33 2.44 -3.24
CA SER A 205 -6.57 2.74 -4.65
C SER A 205 -5.76 3.92 -5.16
N GLU A 206 -5.82 5.03 -4.45
CA GLU A 206 -5.09 6.23 -4.82
C GLU A 206 -3.57 6.02 -4.74
N SER A 207 -3.09 5.32 -3.70
CA SER A 207 -1.66 5.09 -3.51
C SER A 207 -1.03 4.22 -4.58
N ARG A 208 -1.72 3.18 -5.05
CA ARG A 208 -1.21 2.33 -6.14
C ARG A 208 -1.00 3.12 -7.42
N LEU A 209 -2.00 3.90 -7.81
CA LEU A 209 -1.94 4.65 -9.06
C LEU A 209 -1.01 5.87 -8.98
N ASN A 210 -1.02 6.58 -7.85
CA ASN A 210 -0.01 7.58 -7.58
C ASN A 210 1.39 6.98 -7.59
N GLY A 211 1.58 5.81 -6.97
CA GLY A 211 2.81 5.04 -7.00
C GLY A 211 3.27 4.74 -8.43
N MET A 212 2.40 4.23 -9.30
CA MET A 212 2.74 3.97 -10.70
C MET A 212 3.15 5.25 -11.44
N ILE A 213 2.43 6.35 -11.24
CA ILE A 213 2.80 7.66 -11.81
C ILE A 213 4.18 8.10 -11.28
N SER A 214 4.40 8.05 -9.97
CA SER A 214 5.69 8.39 -9.34
C SER A 214 6.84 7.50 -9.82
N GLY A 215 6.61 6.20 -10.02
CA GLY A 215 7.59 5.25 -10.55
C GLY A 215 7.97 5.55 -11.99
N ILE A 216 6.98 5.87 -12.84
CA ILE A 216 7.23 6.33 -14.21
C ILE A 216 8.01 7.65 -14.21
N VAL A 217 7.62 8.60 -13.35
CA VAL A 217 8.30 9.89 -13.21
C VAL A 217 9.76 9.70 -12.83
N GLN A 218 10.02 8.87 -11.82
CA GLN A 218 11.38 8.56 -11.36
C GLN A 218 12.22 7.93 -12.48
N ALA A 219 11.71 6.88 -13.13
CA ALA A 219 12.45 6.19 -14.19
C ALA A 219 12.65 7.06 -15.44
N ARG A 220 11.68 7.92 -15.81
CA ARG A 220 11.85 8.89 -16.91
C ARG A 220 12.83 10.00 -16.55
N ALA A 221 12.83 10.48 -15.32
CA ALA A 221 13.83 11.45 -14.86
C ALA A 221 15.25 10.90 -14.91
N GLU A 222 15.44 9.63 -14.54
CA GLU A 222 16.72 8.90 -14.69
C GLU A 222 17.10 8.74 -16.17
N GLN A 223 16.20 8.20 -16.99
CA GLN A 223 16.42 7.91 -18.41
C GLN A 223 16.70 9.17 -19.25
N ARG A 224 16.02 10.27 -18.94
CA ARG A 224 16.15 11.57 -19.64
C ARG A 224 17.08 12.55 -18.93
N LYS A 225 17.75 12.14 -17.84
CA LYS A 225 18.73 12.93 -17.06
C LYS A 225 18.17 14.28 -16.58
N LEU A 226 16.95 14.29 -16.07
CA LEU A 226 16.25 15.50 -15.63
C LEU A 226 16.74 16.06 -14.28
N GLY A 227 17.64 15.36 -13.60
CA GLY A 227 18.29 15.85 -12.38
C GLY A 227 17.42 15.84 -11.11
N LEU A 228 16.31 15.08 -11.12
CA LEU A 228 15.47 14.92 -9.93
C LEU A 228 16.10 13.93 -8.96
N SER A 229 16.10 14.26 -7.67
CA SER A 229 16.32 13.25 -6.62
C SER A 229 15.18 12.23 -6.62
N LYS A 230 15.34 11.13 -5.88
CA LYS A 230 14.24 10.17 -5.69
C LYS A 230 13.02 10.88 -5.08
N GLU A 231 13.22 11.66 -4.02
CA GLU A 231 12.12 12.31 -3.30
C GLU A 231 11.44 13.41 -4.12
N ASP A 232 12.20 14.17 -4.92
CA ASP A 232 11.63 15.14 -5.86
C ASP A 232 10.81 14.47 -6.96
N ALA A 233 11.26 13.32 -7.48
CA ALA A 233 10.51 12.56 -8.47
C ALA A 233 9.20 11.99 -7.89
N LEU A 234 9.24 11.48 -6.65
CA LEU A 234 8.04 11.00 -5.95
C LEU A 234 7.06 12.15 -5.68
N LEU A 235 7.54 13.32 -5.24
CA LEU A 235 6.74 14.53 -5.05
C LEU A 235 6.11 14.99 -6.36
N LYS A 236 6.88 15.04 -7.46
CA LYS A 236 6.36 15.38 -8.78
C LYS A 236 5.26 14.40 -9.22
N GLY A 237 5.44 13.10 -8.98
CA GLY A 237 4.41 12.10 -9.26
C GLY A 237 3.12 12.35 -8.48
N PHE A 238 3.22 12.69 -7.19
CA PHE A 238 2.08 13.09 -6.38
C PHE A 238 1.36 14.31 -6.95
N GLU A 239 2.09 15.36 -7.32
CA GLU A 239 1.50 16.56 -7.95
C GLU A 239 0.78 16.24 -9.26
N LEU A 240 1.34 15.37 -10.10
CA LEU A 240 0.71 14.93 -11.34
C LEU A 240 -0.55 14.10 -11.07
N PHE A 241 -0.54 13.22 -10.06
CA PHE A 241 -1.73 12.49 -9.64
C PHE A 241 -2.84 13.44 -9.15
N GLN A 242 -2.51 14.49 -8.39
CA GLN A 242 -3.49 15.52 -7.99
C GLN A 242 -4.10 16.25 -9.20
N GLN A 243 -3.33 16.43 -10.28
CA GLN A 243 -3.89 16.97 -11.54
C GLN A 243 -4.90 16.02 -12.17
N VAL A 244 -4.66 14.70 -12.15
CA VAL A 244 -5.67 13.73 -12.62
C VAL A 244 -6.95 13.83 -11.79
N LYS A 245 -6.84 13.92 -10.46
CA LYS A 245 -8.02 14.05 -9.57
C LYS A 245 -8.86 15.29 -9.86
N THR A 246 -8.20 16.41 -10.18
CA THR A 246 -8.87 17.72 -10.31
C THR A 246 -9.24 18.08 -11.75
N LYS A 247 -8.51 17.59 -12.74
CA LYS A 247 -8.65 17.94 -14.17
C LYS A 247 -8.90 16.74 -15.08
N GLY A 248 -8.85 15.52 -14.55
CA GLY A 248 -9.03 14.27 -15.31
C GLY A 248 -7.83 13.82 -16.12
N SER A 249 -6.78 14.64 -16.24
CA SER A 249 -5.61 14.39 -17.09
C SER A 249 -4.39 15.20 -16.64
N PHE A 250 -3.21 14.85 -17.16
CA PHE A 250 -2.03 15.72 -17.14
C PHE A 250 -1.15 15.50 -18.39
N SER A 251 -0.27 16.46 -18.64
CA SER A 251 0.85 16.32 -19.56
C SER A 251 2.15 16.74 -18.88
N TRP A 252 3.18 15.90 -18.98
CA TRP A 252 4.53 16.20 -18.51
C TRP A 252 5.54 15.99 -19.65
N PRO A 253 5.71 16.99 -20.52
CA PRO A 253 6.51 16.88 -21.75
C PRO A 253 7.99 16.54 -21.51
N GLU A 254 8.58 17.06 -20.44
CA GLU A 254 9.99 16.82 -20.12
C GLU A 254 10.25 15.33 -19.87
N GLY A 255 9.32 14.66 -19.20
CA GLY A 255 9.34 13.21 -18.99
C GLY A 255 8.77 12.39 -20.15
N GLY A 256 8.11 13.03 -21.11
CA GLY A 256 7.39 12.38 -22.19
C GLY A 256 6.29 11.45 -21.67
N PHE A 257 5.54 11.93 -20.69
CA PHE A 257 4.52 11.15 -20.01
C PHE A 257 3.24 11.97 -19.86
N ASN A 258 2.13 11.39 -20.30
CA ASN A 258 0.81 11.99 -20.26
C ASN A 258 -0.19 10.95 -19.72
N VAL A 259 -1.15 11.40 -18.91
CA VAL A 259 -2.38 10.64 -18.63
C VAL A 259 -3.53 11.36 -19.32
N LEU A 260 -4.14 10.70 -20.30
CA LEU A 260 -5.16 11.28 -21.17
C LEU A 260 -6.54 11.29 -20.53
N ALA A 261 -6.87 10.26 -19.76
CA ALA A 261 -8.14 10.08 -19.08
C ALA A 261 -7.99 9.10 -17.90
N TRP A 262 -9.03 9.03 -17.08
CA TRP A 262 -9.19 7.96 -16.11
C TRP A 262 -10.63 7.45 -16.04
N GLY A 263 -10.79 6.22 -15.58
CA GLY A 263 -12.10 5.58 -15.40
C GLY A 263 -12.17 4.81 -14.08
N ARG A 264 -13.40 4.54 -13.63
CA ARG A 264 -13.68 3.82 -12.39
C ARG A 264 -13.92 2.34 -12.69
N GLY A 265 -13.11 1.48 -12.10
CA GLY A 265 -13.06 0.05 -12.35
C GLY A 265 -13.65 -0.83 -11.25
N GLU A 266 -14.04 -0.27 -10.09
CA GLU A 266 -14.76 -1.00 -9.03
C GLU A 266 -14.08 -2.30 -8.54
N TRP A 267 -12.76 -2.43 -8.79
CA TRP A 267 -11.88 -3.54 -8.40
C TRP A 267 -12.37 -4.86 -9.02
N THR A 268 -13.18 -4.76 -10.07
CA THR A 268 -13.81 -5.86 -10.78
C THR A 268 -13.32 -5.91 -12.22
N GLU A 269 -13.47 -7.07 -12.84
CA GLU A 269 -13.18 -7.24 -14.26
C GLU A 269 -14.19 -6.47 -15.11
N GLU A 270 -15.46 -6.44 -14.70
CA GLU A 270 -16.54 -5.74 -15.39
C GLU A 270 -16.32 -4.23 -15.38
N GLY A 271 -15.97 -3.65 -14.22
CA GLY A 271 -15.67 -2.23 -14.13
C GLY A 271 -14.40 -1.88 -14.92
N GLY A 272 -13.37 -2.72 -14.84
CA GLY A 272 -12.14 -2.57 -15.64
C GLY A 272 -12.40 -2.57 -17.14
N LEU A 273 -13.26 -3.48 -17.62
CA LEU A 273 -13.69 -3.58 -19.01
C LEU A 273 -14.44 -2.31 -19.45
N ALA A 274 -15.52 -1.96 -18.75
CA ALA A 274 -16.37 -0.82 -19.13
C ALA A 274 -15.57 0.50 -19.16
N ALA A 275 -14.79 0.78 -18.12
CA ALA A 275 -13.95 1.97 -18.07
C ALA A 275 -12.92 2.02 -19.21
N SER A 276 -12.32 0.88 -19.55
CA SER A 276 -11.32 0.81 -20.60
C SER A 276 -11.92 0.94 -22.00
N GLU A 277 -13.12 0.40 -22.24
CA GLU A 277 -13.85 0.56 -23.51
C GLU A 277 -14.19 2.04 -23.76
N ASP A 278 -14.69 2.75 -22.74
CA ASP A 278 -14.97 4.19 -22.81
C ASP A 278 -13.70 5.00 -23.15
N ILE A 279 -12.59 4.69 -22.48
CA ILE A 279 -11.31 5.36 -22.70
C ILE A 279 -10.74 5.05 -24.10
N LEU A 280 -10.81 3.79 -24.55
CA LEU A 280 -10.34 3.38 -25.87
C LEU A 280 -11.17 4.03 -26.99
N SER A 281 -12.48 4.17 -26.79
CA SER A 281 -13.36 4.90 -27.70
C SER A 281 -12.97 6.37 -27.83
N ALA A 282 -12.65 7.03 -26.71
CA ALA A 282 -12.30 8.45 -26.70
C ALA A 282 -10.84 8.76 -27.10
N HIS A 283 -9.90 7.85 -26.81
CA HIS A 283 -8.46 8.14 -26.87
C HIS A 283 -7.60 7.05 -27.52
N GLY A 284 -8.19 5.96 -28.04
CA GLY A 284 -7.48 4.77 -28.54
C GLY A 284 -6.57 4.98 -29.75
N GLU A 285 -6.62 6.14 -30.43
CA GLU A 285 -5.66 6.51 -31.46
C GLU A 285 -4.31 6.95 -30.91
N ARG A 286 -4.30 7.54 -29.70
CA ARG A 286 -3.10 8.09 -29.05
C ARG A 286 -2.64 7.30 -27.85
N LEU A 287 -3.55 6.54 -27.23
CA LEU A 287 -3.28 5.72 -26.06
C LEU A 287 -2.30 4.59 -26.40
N ASN A 288 -1.32 4.35 -25.53
CA ASN A 288 -0.41 3.21 -25.65
C ASN A 288 -0.23 2.42 -24.34
N LEU A 289 -0.82 2.89 -23.25
CA LEU A 289 -0.74 2.25 -21.94
C LEU A 289 -2.03 2.43 -21.14
N ILE A 290 -2.48 1.38 -20.46
CA ILE A 290 -3.46 1.45 -19.38
C ILE A 290 -2.77 1.07 -18.08
N LEU A 291 -2.83 1.97 -17.11
CA LEU A 291 -2.41 1.78 -15.73
C LEU A 291 -3.64 1.31 -14.93
N ALA A 292 -3.75 0.01 -14.71
CA ALA A 292 -4.79 -0.59 -13.90
C ALA A 292 -4.34 -0.66 -12.43
N GLU A 293 -5.22 -0.30 -11.50
CA GLU A 293 -4.87 -0.36 -10.09
C GLU A 293 -4.52 -1.78 -9.62
N ASN A 294 -5.27 -2.80 -10.05
CA ASN A 294 -5.10 -4.18 -9.62
C ASN A 294 -5.29 -5.18 -10.77
N ASP A 295 -5.07 -6.46 -10.47
CA ASP A 295 -5.20 -7.57 -11.42
C ASP A 295 -6.59 -7.67 -12.07
N PHE A 296 -7.69 -7.54 -11.31
CA PHE A 296 -9.06 -7.68 -11.86
C PHE A 296 -9.37 -6.57 -12.86
N ILE A 297 -9.05 -5.32 -12.51
CA ILE A 297 -9.19 -4.19 -13.42
C ILE A 297 -8.31 -4.39 -14.66
N ALA A 298 -7.09 -4.93 -14.49
CA ALA A 298 -6.19 -5.21 -15.59
C ALA A 298 -6.73 -6.30 -16.54
N ILE A 299 -7.35 -7.35 -16.00
CA ILE A 299 -8.01 -8.40 -16.81
C ILE A 299 -9.12 -7.79 -17.66
N GLY A 300 -9.99 -6.97 -17.06
CA GLY A 300 -11.03 -6.23 -17.78
C GLY A 300 -10.45 -5.31 -18.87
N ALA A 301 -9.39 -4.56 -18.55
CA ALA A 301 -8.72 -3.68 -19.49
C ALA A 301 -8.09 -4.42 -20.67
N ILE A 302 -7.48 -5.59 -20.43
CA ILE A 302 -6.92 -6.45 -21.49
C ILE A 302 -8.02 -6.92 -22.44
N ASN A 303 -9.18 -7.31 -21.90
CA ASN A 303 -10.33 -7.69 -22.72
C ASN A 303 -10.83 -6.52 -23.57
N ALA A 304 -10.89 -5.30 -23.02
CA ALA A 304 -11.26 -4.09 -23.78
C ALA A 304 -10.28 -3.82 -24.94
N VAL A 305 -8.98 -3.95 -24.67
CA VAL A 305 -7.91 -3.78 -25.66
C VAL A 305 -8.02 -4.82 -26.79
N ASP A 306 -8.26 -6.09 -26.43
CA ASP A 306 -8.44 -7.17 -27.39
C ASP A 306 -9.71 -6.94 -28.24
N ASN A 307 -10.84 -6.56 -27.63
CA ASN A 307 -12.10 -6.23 -28.31
C ASN A 307 -11.95 -5.07 -29.31
N ALA A 308 -11.16 -4.06 -28.96
CA ALA A 308 -10.89 -2.90 -29.81
C ALA A 308 -9.90 -3.20 -30.96
N GLY A 309 -9.35 -4.43 -31.04
CA GLY A 309 -8.30 -4.77 -32.01
C GLY A 309 -6.99 -4.02 -31.76
N LYS A 310 -6.74 -3.61 -30.51
CA LYS A 310 -5.60 -2.80 -30.08
C LYS A 310 -4.52 -3.60 -29.36
N ALA A 311 -4.64 -4.93 -29.33
CA ALA A 311 -3.61 -5.83 -28.81
C ALA A 311 -2.24 -5.51 -29.41
N GLY A 312 -1.23 -5.35 -28.55
CA GLY A 312 0.14 -4.96 -28.93
C GLY A 312 0.33 -3.46 -29.24
N GLN A 313 -0.74 -2.69 -29.45
CA GLN A 313 -0.70 -1.22 -29.58
C GLN A 313 -0.90 -0.54 -28.23
N VAL A 314 -1.86 -1.03 -27.44
CA VAL A 314 -2.11 -0.58 -26.06
C VAL A 314 -1.68 -1.68 -25.11
N ARG A 315 -0.74 -1.37 -24.22
CA ARG A 315 -0.25 -2.30 -23.20
C ARG A 315 -0.99 -2.07 -21.89
N VAL A 316 -1.07 -3.08 -21.03
CA VAL A 316 -1.70 -2.97 -19.71
C VAL A 316 -0.70 -3.31 -18.62
N ALA A 317 -0.66 -2.51 -17.55
CA ALA A 317 0.15 -2.76 -16.36
C ALA A 317 -0.73 -2.68 -15.11
N ALA A 318 -0.48 -3.55 -14.13
CA ALA A 318 -1.16 -3.55 -12.84
C ALA A 318 -0.18 -3.17 -11.72
N ALA A 319 -0.70 -2.61 -10.62
CA ALA A 319 0.11 -2.33 -9.43
C ALA A 319 -0.01 -3.41 -8.35
N ALA A 320 -1.07 -4.22 -8.35
CA ALA A 320 -1.29 -5.15 -7.25
C ALA A 320 -2.18 -6.36 -7.58
N GLY A 321 -1.78 -7.50 -7.06
CA GLY A 321 -2.51 -8.76 -7.06
C GLY A 321 -1.54 -9.94 -7.16
N SER A 322 -2.10 -11.13 -7.07
CA SER A 322 -1.37 -12.38 -7.35
C SER A 322 -2.36 -13.39 -7.93
N PHE A 323 -3.37 -12.91 -8.65
CA PHE A 323 -4.49 -13.75 -9.06
C PHE A 323 -4.06 -14.60 -10.25
N LYS A 324 -4.38 -15.90 -10.19
CA LYS A 324 -3.86 -16.87 -11.17
C LYS A 324 -4.05 -16.45 -12.63
N VAL A 325 -5.21 -15.90 -12.97
CA VAL A 325 -5.50 -15.42 -14.34
C VAL A 325 -4.55 -14.30 -14.75
N ALA A 326 -4.29 -13.33 -13.88
CA ALA A 326 -3.33 -12.26 -14.15
C ALA A 326 -1.89 -12.78 -14.27
N LEU A 327 -1.50 -13.75 -13.43
CA LEU A 327 -0.20 -14.42 -13.55
C LEU A 327 -0.04 -15.12 -14.92
N ASP A 328 -1.08 -15.83 -15.37
CA ASP A 328 -1.08 -16.46 -16.70
C ASP A 328 -0.99 -15.40 -17.82
N LEU A 329 -1.65 -14.24 -17.67
CA LEU A 329 -1.56 -13.12 -18.62
C LEU A 329 -0.19 -12.45 -18.64
N ILE A 330 0.51 -12.36 -17.50
CA ILE A 330 1.92 -11.94 -17.44
C ILE A 330 2.80 -12.93 -18.20
N LYS A 331 2.60 -14.23 -17.98
CA LYS A 331 3.34 -15.29 -18.67
C LYS A 331 3.13 -15.26 -20.19
N GLN A 332 1.94 -14.87 -20.64
CA GLN A 332 1.60 -14.69 -22.06
C GLN A 332 2.10 -13.36 -22.64
N GLY A 333 2.61 -12.44 -21.81
CA GLY A 333 3.04 -11.11 -22.23
C GLY A 333 1.88 -10.12 -22.50
N LYS A 334 0.64 -10.47 -22.12
CA LYS A 334 -0.54 -9.59 -22.25
C LYS A 334 -0.63 -8.55 -21.13
N LEU A 335 -0.22 -8.93 -19.92
CA LEU A 335 -0.06 -8.02 -18.78
C LEU A 335 1.44 -7.77 -18.57
N LEU A 336 1.86 -6.52 -18.47
CA LEU A 336 3.29 -6.19 -18.35
C LEU A 336 3.88 -6.59 -17.02
N VAL A 337 3.15 -6.29 -15.96
CA VAL A 337 3.62 -6.36 -14.59
C VAL A 337 2.43 -6.35 -13.64
N SER A 338 2.60 -6.97 -12.48
CA SER A 338 1.79 -6.76 -11.28
C SER A 338 2.71 -6.80 -10.06
N ALA A 339 2.18 -6.71 -8.86
CA ALA A 339 2.94 -6.90 -7.63
C ALA A 339 2.12 -7.66 -6.59
N SER A 340 2.79 -8.53 -5.83
CA SER A 340 2.13 -9.42 -4.88
C SER A 340 1.23 -8.66 -3.90
N ASN A 341 -0.05 -9.04 -3.88
CA ASN A 341 -1.01 -8.58 -2.89
C ASN A 341 -2.11 -9.63 -2.71
N SER A 342 -1.91 -10.55 -1.77
CA SER A 342 -2.82 -11.67 -1.54
C SER A 342 -3.83 -11.37 -0.44
N GLY A 343 -5.11 -11.65 -0.71
CA GLY A 343 -6.18 -11.54 0.28
C GLY A 343 -5.96 -12.54 1.41
N SER A 344 -5.69 -13.80 1.04
CA SER A 344 -5.25 -14.87 1.95
C SER A 344 -4.12 -14.43 2.89
N GLN A 345 -3.03 -13.86 2.35
CA GLN A 345 -1.93 -13.36 3.18
C GLN A 345 -2.38 -12.27 4.16
N THR A 346 -3.24 -11.36 3.72
CA THR A 346 -3.78 -10.27 4.53
C THR A 346 -4.64 -10.80 5.68
N GLY A 347 -5.52 -11.77 5.40
CA GLY A 347 -6.38 -12.40 6.39
C GLY A 347 -5.60 -13.20 7.44
N VAL A 348 -4.68 -14.04 7.00
CA VAL A 348 -3.79 -14.82 7.88
C VAL A 348 -2.94 -13.88 8.75
N ALA A 349 -2.41 -12.79 8.17
CA ALA A 349 -1.61 -11.82 8.91
C ALA A 349 -2.39 -11.11 10.01
N ALA A 350 -3.66 -10.76 9.77
CA ALA A 350 -4.50 -10.13 10.79
C ALA A 350 -4.73 -11.05 12.00
N ILE A 351 -4.98 -12.34 11.76
CA ILE A 351 -5.19 -13.32 12.84
C ILE A 351 -3.88 -13.65 13.56
N GLU A 352 -2.77 -13.81 12.84
CA GLU A 352 -1.46 -14.03 13.47
C GLU A 352 -1.02 -12.81 14.28
N LEU A 353 -1.30 -11.59 13.82
CA LEU A 353 -1.08 -10.37 14.59
C LEU A 353 -1.83 -10.41 15.93
N ILE A 354 -3.13 -10.74 15.90
CA ILE A 354 -3.96 -10.89 17.11
C ILE A 354 -3.34 -11.93 18.06
N HIS A 355 -2.94 -13.08 17.53
CA HIS A 355 -2.37 -14.16 18.32
C HIS A 355 -1.03 -13.78 18.97
N GLN A 356 -0.11 -13.14 18.23
CA GLN A 356 1.17 -12.65 18.76
C GLN A 356 1.01 -11.58 19.85
N ILE A 357 -0.04 -10.76 19.77
CA ILE A 357 -0.34 -9.77 20.81
C ILE A 357 -0.87 -10.49 22.06
N LEU A 358 -1.81 -11.42 21.87
CA LEU A 358 -2.45 -12.14 22.97
C LEU A 358 -1.46 -12.99 23.78
N ASP A 359 -0.52 -13.67 23.11
CA ASP A 359 0.49 -14.52 23.74
C ASP A 359 1.75 -13.76 24.20
N GLY A 360 1.80 -12.45 23.94
CA GLY A 360 2.87 -11.55 24.38
C GLY A 360 4.14 -11.57 23.51
N ARG A 361 4.18 -12.32 22.40
CA ARG A 361 5.29 -12.28 21.42
C ARG A 361 5.45 -10.93 20.74
N LEU A 362 4.39 -10.12 20.64
CA LEU A 362 4.40 -8.80 20.00
C LEU A 362 3.85 -7.71 20.92
N GLN A 363 4.65 -6.66 21.10
CA GLN A 363 4.22 -5.42 21.75
C GLN A 363 3.61 -4.46 20.71
N ALA A 364 2.29 -4.35 20.71
CA ALA A 364 1.53 -3.62 19.68
C ALA A 364 1.36 -2.11 19.94
N ASN A 365 1.94 -1.57 21.02
CA ASN A 365 1.75 -0.17 21.40
C ASN A 365 2.42 0.83 20.43
N ASN A 366 3.49 0.42 19.72
CA ASN A 366 4.26 1.28 18.81
C ASN A 366 4.37 0.76 17.37
N LEU A 367 3.34 0.07 16.87
CA LEU A 367 3.26 -0.27 15.44
C LEU A 367 2.90 0.98 14.62
N PRO A 368 3.37 1.09 13.36
CA PRO A 368 2.94 2.16 12.45
C PRO A 368 1.43 2.10 12.19
N LEU A 369 0.85 3.17 11.65
CA LEU A 369 -0.57 3.19 11.25
C LEU A 369 -0.91 2.01 10.35
N ALA A 370 0.01 1.64 9.46
CA ALA A 370 -0.08 0.48 8.60
C ALA A 370 1.25 -0.27 8.57
N SER A 371 1.17 -1.58 8.79
CA SER A 371 2.25 -2.54 8.71
C SER A 371 2.20 -3.21 7.34
N TYR A 372 3.04 -2.72 6.44
CA TYR A 372 3.03 -3.15 5.04
C TYR A 372 3.84 -4.42 4.81
N PHE A 373 3.31 -5.32 3.98
CA PHE A 373 4.12 -6.42 3.45
C PHE A 373 5.18 -5.89 2.46
N PRO A 374 6.34 -6.55 2.35
CA PRO A 374 7.35 -6.21 1.35
C PRO A 374 6.78 -6.19 -0.07
N VAL A 375 7.28 -5.29 -0.90
CA VAL A 375 6.92 -5.23 -2.32
C VAL A 375 7.58 -6.40 -3.05
N GLU A 376 6.78 -7.25 -3.69
CA GLU A 376 7.27 -8.31 -4.56
C GLU A 376 6.71 -8.10 -5.97
N LEU A 377 7.52 -7.55 -6.86
CA LEU A 377 7.12 -7.31 -8.25
C LEU A 377 7.02 -8.62 -9.03
N ILE A 378 5.94 -8.79 -9.79
CA ILE A 378 5.67 -9.97 -10.61
C ILE A 378 5.82 -9.57 -12.08
N THR A 379 6.76 -10.22 -12.75
CA THR A 379 7.16 -9.96 -14.14
C THR A 379 7.25 -11.29 -14.89
N PRO A 380 7.36 -11.29 -16.24
CA PRO A 380 7.56 -12.52 -17.00
C PRO A 380 8.77 -13.35 -16.53
N GLY A 381 9.80 -12.69 -15.96
CA GLY A 381 11.02 -13.37 -15.50
C GLY A 381 10.88 -14.17 -14.20
N ASN A 382 9.85 -13.92 -13.39
CA ASN A 382 9.65 -14.59 -12.09
C ASN A 382 8.23 -15.11 -11.84
N VAL A 383 7.29 -14.89 -12.77
CA VAL A 383 5.86 -15.26 -12.60
C VAL A 383 5.62 -16.73 -12.26
N ASP A 384 6.45 -17.65 -12.75
CA ASP A 384 6.33 -19.08 -12.43
C ASP A 384 6.50 -19.38 -10.93
N GLN A 385 7.26 -18.55 -10.19
CA GLN A 385 7.39 -18.67 -8.74
C GLN A 385 6.06 -18.33 -8.06
N PHE A 386 5.39 -17.26 -8.50
CA PHE A 386 4.11 -16.82 -7.95
C PHE A 386 2.96 -17.77 -8.30
N ILE A 387 2.97 -18.36 -9.49
CA ILE A 387 2.00 -19.40 -9.87
C ILE A 387 2.11 -20.63 -8.96
N GLN A 388 3.31 -20.97 -8.49
CA GLN A 388 3.49 -22.07 -7.53
C GLN A 388 2.99 -21.68 -6.13
N LEU A 389 3.24 -20.44 -5.71
CA LEU A 389 2.80 -19.92 -4.41
C LEU A 389 1.27 -19.81 -4.30
N GLU A 390 0.59 -19.51 -5.41
CA GLU A 390 -0.87 -19.36 -5.47
C GLU A 390 -1.64 -20.67 -5.24
N LYS A 391 -1.02 -21.84 -5.44
CA LYS A 391 -1.69 -23.15 -5.37
C LYS A 391 -2.16 -23.59 -3.97
N GLY A 392 -2.06 -22.74 -2.95
CA GLY A 392 -2.47 -23.08 -1.59
C GLY A 392 -2.69 -21.85 -0.71
N PRO A 393 -3.32 -22.04 0.47
CA PRO A 393 -3.54 -20.94 1.40
C PRO A 393 -2.22 -20.35 1.89
N ALA A 394 -2.22 -19.07 2.22
CA ALA A 394 -1.08 -18.44 2.88
C ALA A 394 -0.80 -19.16 4.21
N THR A 395 0.48 -19.25 4.56
CA THR A 395 0.93 -19.88 5.79
C THR A 395 1.62 -18.86 6.68
N VAL A 396 1.54 -19.06 7.99
CA VAL A 396 2.10 -18.14 9.00
C VAL A 396 3.61 -17.97 8.83
N GLU A 397 4.30 -19.02 8.38
CA GLU A 397 5.76 -19.02 8.17
C GLU A 397 6.20 -18.11 7.02
N ARG A 398 5.27 -17.72 6.14
CA ARG A 398 5.52 -16.83 5.00
C ARG A 398 5.13 -15.39 5.28
N LEU A 399 4.63 -15.09 6.48
CA LEU A 399 4.26 -13.73 6.86
C LEU A 399 5.51 -12.89 7.20
N PRO A 400 5.59 -11.64 6.71
CA PRO A 400 6.62 -10.73 7.17
C PRO A 400 6.38 -10.37 8.65
N ALA A 401 7.46 -10.14 9.38
CA ALA A 401 7.36 -9.72 10.78
C ALA A 401 6.75 -8.32 10.91
N PHE A 402 5.82 -8.16 11.85
CA PHE A 402 5.36 -6.85 12.29
C PHE A 402 6.49 -6.11 13.00
N ARG A 403 6.74 -4.87 12.59
CA ARG A 403 7.85 -4.06 13.11
C ARG A 403 7.32 -2.82 13.80
N SER A 404 7.88 -2.52 14.97
CA SER A 404 7.66 -1.23 15.62
C SER A 404 8.26 -0.09 14.78
N ILE A 405 7.81 1.13 15.06
CA ILE A 405 8.36 2.34 14.42
C ILE A 405 9.88 2.45 14.65
N ASP A 406 10.38 2.08 15.82
CA ASP A 406 11.82 2.09 16.09
C ASP A 406 12.58 1.05 15.26
N GLN A 407 12.02 -0.15 15.09
CA GLN A 407 12.61 -1.18 14.24
C GLN A 407 12.62 -0.76 12.76
N LEU A 408 11.57 -0.08 12.30
CA LEU A 408 11.52 0.49 10.95
C LEU A 408 12.58 1.58 10.77
N LYS A 409 12.71 2.50 11.72
CA LYS A 409 13.75 3.54 11.71
C LYS A 409 15.16 2.95 11.71
N ALA A 410 15.40 1.92 12.49
CA ALA A 410 16.69 1.23 12.53
C ALA A 410 17.04 0.57 11.19
N ALA A 411 16.06 0.05 10.46
CA ALA A 411 16.27 -0.58 9.15
C ALA A 411 16.52 0.42 7.99
N MET A 412 16.28 1.71 8.21
CA MET A 412 16.50 2.79 7.22
C MET A 412 17.84 3.51 7.39
N ARG A 413 18.56 3.24 8.49
CA ARG A 413 19.92 3.74 8.76
C ARG A 413 20.93 2.71 8.26
#